data_AF-A0A959NME9-F1
#
_entry.id   AF-A0A959NME9-F1
#
_cell.length_a   1.000
_cell.length_b   1.000
_cell.length_c   1.000
_cell.angle_alpha   90.00
_cell.angle_beta   90.00
_cell.angle_gamma   90.00
#
_symmetry.space_group_name_H-M   'P 1'
#
loop_
_entity.id
_entity.type
_entity.pdbx_description
1 polymer ?
#
loop_
_entity_poly.entity_id
_entity_poly.type
_entity_poly.pdbx_seq_one_letter_code
_entity_poly.pdbx_strand_id
1 'polypeptide(L)'
;MRYLLIIFFISSILFAQTKNADEIITNVKNKFETVKDYQVDLKIEVDMEFLRVPKVSATVYFKQPDKMKMDSKDFAVLPKEGINFSPISMLNGDYTSIYVKEDTLENHIVDVVKIIPLSDSTKIILTTLWIDTKNNVIRKVETTTKNKGTLIAKLDYDTM
;
A
#
# COMPACT_ATOMS: atom_id res chain seq x y z
N MET A 1 25.66 -15.41 43.37
CA MET A 1 24.19 -15.34 43.17
C MET A 1 23.69 -13.94 42.80
N ARG A 2 24.20 -12.84 43.39
CA ARG A 2 23.72 -11.46 43.08
C ARG A 2 23.96 -11.00 41.63
N TYR A 3 25.07 -11.39 41.01
CA TYR A 3 25.38 -11.04 39.61
C TYR A 3 24.60 -11.88 38.57
N LEU A 4 24.09 -13.04 38.97
CA LEU A 4 23.35 -13.94 38.07
C LEU A 4 21.94 -13.39 37.76
N LEU A 5 21.32 -12.72 38.74
CA LEU A 5 20.04 -12.00 38.57
C LEU A 5 20.15 -10.78 37.65
N ILE A 6 21.29 -10.09 37.66
CA ILE A 6 21.53 -8.91 36.81
C ILE A 6 21.69 -9.31 35.33
N ILE A 7 22.33 -10.46 35.07
CA ILE A 7 22.47 -10.99 33.70
C ILE A 7 21.12 -11.45 33.13
N PHE A 8 20.25 -12.05 33.96
CA PHE A 8 18.90 -12.46 33.54
C PHE A 8 17.99 -11.26 33.22
N PHE A 9 18.17 -10.14 33.92
CA PHE A 9 17.39 -8.92 33.68
C PHE A 9 17.85 -8.16 32.42
N ILE A 10 19.08 -8.36 31.96
CA ILE A 10 19.61 -7.77 30.72
C ILE A 10 19.14 -8.55 29.48
N SER A 11 18.92 -9.86 29.57
CA SER A 11 18.49 -10.66 28.40
C SER A 11 17.03 -10.43 28.00
N SER A 12 16.16 -9.99 28.93
CA SER A 12 14.75 -9.71 28.63
C SER A 12 14.55 -8.41 27.82
N ILE A 13 15.55 -7.54 27.75
CA ILE A 13 15.49 -6.28 26.99
C ILE A 13 15.70 -6.52 25.49
N LEU A 14 16.26 -7.66 25.09
CA LEU A 14 16.59 -7.98 23.70
C LEU A 14 15.38 -8.37 22.82
N PHE A 15 14.20 -8.55 23.40
CA PHE A 15 13.01 -9.04 22.68
C PHE A 15 12.05 -7.94 22.18
N ALA A 16 12.39 -6.65 22.33
CA ALA A 16 11.55 -5.54 21.90
C ALA A 16 12.04 -4.87 20.59
N GLN A 17 12.50 -5.66 19.60
CA GLN A 17 12.82 -5.10 18.29
C GLN A 17 11.53 -4.95 17.47
N THR A 18 11.12 -3.71 17.26
CA THR A 18 10.09 -3.36 16.28
C THR A 18 10.58 -3.74 14.87
N LYS A 19 9.69 -4.30 14.04
CA LYS A 19 10.01 -4.62 12.64
C LYS A 19 10.47 -3.37 11.89
N ASN A 20 11.40 -3.53 10.96
CA ASN A 20 11.91 -2.43 10.14
C ASN A 20 10.96 -2.14 8.96
N ALA A 21 10.33 -0.97 8.97
CA ALA A 21 9.40 -0.56 7.93
C ALA A 21 10.07 -0.36 6.55
N ASP A 22 11.30 0.13 6.50
CA ASP A 22 12.03 0.33 5.24
C ASP A 22 12.38 -1.01 4.58
N GLU A 23 12.71 -2.03 5.38
CA GLU A 23 12.94 -3.39 4.90
C GLU A 23 11.66 -4.00 4.31
N ILE A 24 10.52 -3.87 5.03
CA ILE A 24 9.22 -4.34 4.56
C ILE A 24 8.86 -3.67 3.22
N ILE A 25 9.01 -2.35 3.11
CA ILE A 25 8.73 -1.61 1.87
C ILE A 25 9.69 -2.04 0.74
N THR A 26 10.96 -2.26 1.05
CA THR A 26 11.96 -2.73 0.07
C THR A 26 11.58 -4.10 -0.49
N ASN A 27 11.12 -5.02 0.34
CA ASN A 27 10.67 -6.35 -0.11
C ASN A 27 9.46 -6.27 -1.04
N VAL A 28 8.53 -5.34 -0.77
CA VAL A 28 7.40 -5.06 -1.67
C VAL A 28 7.87 -4.50 -3.01
N LYS A 29 8.80 -3.54 -3.01
CA LYS A 29 9.39 -2.98 -4.24
C LYS A 29 10.04 -4.07 -5.09
N ASN A 30 10.90 -4.89 -4.47
CA ASN A 30 11.57 -6.00 -5.14
C ASN A 30 10.57 -7.00 -5.72
N LYS A 31 9.51 -7.33 -4.97
CA LYS A 31 8.46 -8.24 -5.46
C LYS A 31 7.76 -7.66 -6.69
N PHE A 32 7.42 -6.38 -6.68
CA PHE A 32 6.75 -5.72 -7.80
C PHE A 32 7.64 -5.66 -9.06
N GLU A 33 8.95 -5.44 -8.91
CA GLU A 33 9.88 -5.43 -10.04
C GLU A 33 9.94 -6.77 -10.80
N THR A 34 9.59 -7.89 -10.15
CA THR A 34 9.51 -9.21 -10.81
C THR A 34 8.30 -9.36 -11.75
N VAL A 35 7.30 -8.47 -11.66
CA VAL A 35 6.05 -8.55 -12.42
C VAL A 35 6.26 -7.99 -13.83
N LYS A 36 6.22 -8.86 -14.84
CA LYS A 36 6.42 -8.50 -16.25
C LYS A 36 5.15 -7.96 -16.92
N ASP A 37 4.02 -8.57 -16.62
CA ASP A 37 2.70 -8.15 -17.06
C ASP A 37 1.66 -8.56 -16.01
N TYR A 38 0.51 -7.88 -16.01
CA TYR A 38 -0.65 -8.24 -15.22
C TYR A 38 -1.93 -7.73 -15.86
N GLN A 39 -3.04 -8.37 -15.51
CA GLN A 39 -4.40 -7.92 -15.79
C GLN A 39 -5.08 -7.68 -14.44
N VAL A 40 -5.84 -6.60 -14.32
CA VAL A 40 -6.62 -6.28 -13.12
C VAL A 40 -8.00 -5.78 -13.49
N ASP A 41 -9.01 -6.32 -12.83
CA ASP A 41 -10.38 -5.80 -12.91
C ASP A 41 -10.59 -4.75 -11.82
N LEU A 42 -10.76 -3.50 -12.24
CA LEU A 42 -10.97 -2.34 -11.38
C LEU A 42 -12.45 -2.09 -11.16
N LYS A 43 -12.83 -1.88 -9.89
CA LYS A 43 -14.13 -1.37 -9.48
C LYS A 43 -13.93 -0.06 -8.73
N ILE A 44 -14.51 1.03 -9.23
CA ILE A 44 -14.32 2.37 -8.70
C ILE A 44 -15.65 2.86 -8.14
N GLU A 45 -15.60 3.32 -6.89
CA GLU A 45 -16.71 3.91 -6.15
C GLU A 45 -16.25 5.25 -5.59
N VAL A 46 -17.05 6.29 -5.81
CA VAL A 46 -16.77 7.65 -5.36
C VAL A 46 -17.88 8.07 -4.42
N ASP A 47 -17.53 8.26 -3.16
CA ASP A 47 -18.44 8.72 -2.12
C ASP A 47 -18.28 10.24 -1.93
N MET A 48 -19.34 11.00 -2.21
CA MET A 48 -19.38 12.46 -2.13
C MET A 48 -20.74 12.90 -1.58
N GLU A 49 -20.73 13.81 -0.59
CA GLU A 49 -21.94 14.24 0.14
C GLU A 49 -23.07 14.75 -0.77
N PHE A 50 -22.74 15.40 -1.90
CA PHE A 50 -23.71 16.10 -2.74
C PHE A 50 -24.02 15.41 -4.08
N LEU A 51 -23.30 14.33 -4.45
CA LEU A 51 -23.42 13.71 -5.77
C LEU A 51 -23.32 12.18 -5.68
N ARG A 52 -24.33 11.49 -6.19
CA ARG A 52 -24.26 10.03 -6.39
C ARG A 52 -23.56 9.73 -7.71
N VAL A 53 -22.31 9.31 -7.62
CA VAL A 53 -21.53 8.86 -8.78
C VAL A 53 -21.81 7.37 -9.02
N PRO A 54 -22.19 6.96 -10.24
CA PRO A 54 -22.40 5.55 -10.53
C PRO A 54 -21.09 4.77 -10.41
N LYS A 55 -21.19 3.50 -10.00
CA LYS A 55 -20.04 2.60 -9.91
C LYS A 55 -19.48 2.35 -11.30
N VAL A 56 -18.16 2.44 -11.43
CA VAL A 56 -17.45 2.23 -12.69
C VAL A 56 -16.67 0.92 -12.61
N SER A 57 -16.67 0.15 -13.70
CA SER A 57 -15.83 -1.03 -13.87
C SER A 57 -14.98 -0.93 -15.12
N ALA A 58 -13.70 -1.29 -15.01
CA ALA A 58 -12.75 -1.28 -16.12
C ALA A 58 -11.73 -2.42 -15.92
N THR A 59 -11.15 -2.91 -17.00
CA THR A 59 -10.04 -3.86 -16.95
C THR A 59 -8.78 -3.16 -17.40
N VAL A 60 -7.72 -3.23 -16.58
CA VAL A 60 -6.41 -2.67 -16.90
C VAL A 60 -5.43 -3.79 -17.18
N TYR A 61 -4.67 -3.62 -18.26
CA TYR A 61 -3.57 -4.48 -18.67
C TYR A 61 -2.30 -3.68 -18.59
N PHE A 62 -1.30 -4.24 -17.91
CA PHE A 62 0.05 -3.69 -17.86
C PHE A 62 1.04 -4.69 -18.45
N LYS A 63 2.04 -4.18 -19.16
CA LYS A 63 3.19 -4.93 -19.62
C LYS A 63 4.43 -4.05 -19.63
N GLN A 64 5.52 -4.56 -19.05
CA GLN A 64 6.80 -3.86 -19.04
C GLN A 64 7.30 -3.53 -20.46
N PRO A 65 8.08 -2.44 -20.62
CA PRO A 65 8.48 -1.50 -19.56
C PRO A 65 7.40 -0.46 -19.20
N ASP A 66 6.48 -0.14 -20.11
CA ASP A 66 5.60 1.02 -20.00
C ASP A 66 4.27 0.88 -20.78
N LYS A 67 3.92 -0.34 -21.20
CA LYS A 67 2.69 -0.59 -21.95
C LYS A 67 1.52 -0.73 -21.00
N MET A 68 0.56 0.19 -21.10
CA MET A 68 -0.69 0.14 -20.36
C MET A 68 -1.87 0.21 -21.33
N LYS A 69 -2.86 -0.65 -21.14
CA LYS A 69 -4.12 -0.62 -21.86
C LYS A 69 -5.25 -0.68 -20.84
N MET A 70 -6.29 0.13 -21.05
CA MET A 70 -7.49 0.11 -20.23
C MET A 70 -8.68 -0.12 -21.15
N ASP A 71 -9.48 -1.14 -20.83
CA ASP A 71 -10.72 -1.45 -21.53
C ASP A 71 -11.89 -1.21 -20.57
N SER A 72 -12.86 -0.38 -20.97
CA SER A 72 -14.07 -0.06 -20.19
C SER A 72 -15.30 -0.16 -21.08
N LYS A 73 -16.38 -0.78 -20.58
CA LYS A 73 -17.63 -0.94 -21.36
C LYS A 73 -18.38 0.40 -21.53
N ASP A 74 -18.32 1.25 -20.52
CA ASP A 74 -18.98 2.56 -20.52
C ASP A 74 -17.95 3.69 -20.63
N PHE A 75 -18.36 4.85 -21.16
CA PHE A 75 -17.54 6.08 -21.19
C PHE A 75 -17.29 6.56 -19.76
N ALA A 76 -16.33 5.94 -19.07
CA ALA A 76 -15.97 6.30 -17.72
C ALA A 76 -15.17 7.60 -17.76
N VAL A 77 -15.80 8.71 -17.36
CA VAL A 77 -15.06 9.92 -17.00
C VAL A 77 -14.38 9.65 -15.66
N LEU A 78 -13.27 8.93 -15.71
CA LEU A 78 -12.42 8.73 -14.55
C LEU A 78 -11.73 10.06 -14.21
N PRO A 79 -11.70 10.48 -12.94
CA PRO A 79 -10.91 11.64 -12.55
C PRO A 79 -9.46 11.42 -12.96
N LYS A 80 -8.93 12.21 -13.91
CA LYS A 80 -7.57 12.07 -14.46
C LYS A 80 -6.48 11.98 -13.39
N GLU A 81 -6.72 12.60 -12.24
CA GLU A 81 -5.80 12.69 -11.10
C GLU A 81 -5.83 11.47 -10.17
N GLY A 82 -6.72 10.49 -10.40
CA GLY A 82 -6.79 9.24 -9.63
C GLY A 82 -6.14 8.04 -10.33
N ILE A 83 -5.84 8.13 -11.63
CA ILE A 83 -5.56 6.97 -12.50
C ILE A 83 -4.14 6.40 -12.35
N ASN A 84 -3.22 7.06 -11.64
CA ASN A 84 -1.96 6.43 -11.23
C ASN A 84 -2.18 5.52 -10.00
N PHE A 85 -3.00 4.48 -10.16
CA PHE A 85 -3.31 3.48 -9.13
C PHE A 85 -2.20 2.44 -8.96
N SER A 86 -0.95 2.76 -9.30
CA SER A 86 0.16 1.89 -8.89
C SER A 86 0.46 2.18 -7.42
N PRO A 87 0.23 1.24 -6.47
CA PRO A 87 0.58 1.44 -5.08
C PRO A 87 2.06 1.77 -4.89
N ILE A 88 2.89 1.26 -5.81
CA ILE A 88 4.35 1.50 -5.85
C ILE A 88 4.65 2.93 -6.25
N SER A 89 3.82 3.57 -7.08
CA SER A 89 4.06 4.98 -7.45
C SER A 89 3.99 5.93 -6.25
N MET A 90 3.29 5.54 -5.18
CA MET A 90 3.25 6.29 -3.92
C MET A 90 4.54 6.13 -3.10
N LEU A 91 5.38 5.16 -3.46
CA LEU A 91 6.70 4.90 -2.88
C LEU A 91 7.85 5.51 -3.70
N ASN A 92 7.53 6.28 -4.74
CA ASN A 92 8.49 6.98 -5.57
C ASN A 92 8.74 8.38 -5.00
N GLY A 93 9.92 8.59 -4.43
CA GLY A 93 10.33 9.87 -3.82
C GLY A 93 10.81 9.71 -2.39
N ASP A 94 11.19 10.82 -1.77
CA ASP A 94 11.68 10.84 -0.39
C ASP A 94 10.52 10.79 0.59
N TYR A 95 10.55 9.78 1.47
CA TYR A 95 9.57 9.56 2.51
C TYR A 95 10.25 9.06 3.79
N THR A 96 9.53 9.18 4.91
CA THR A 96 9.81 8.40 6.11
C THR A 96 8.75 7.32 6.28
N SER A 97 9.16 6.15 6.77
CA SER A 97 8.27 5.03 7.02
C SER A 97 8.25 4.66 8.50
N ILE A 98 7.08 4.22 8.98
CA ILE A 98 6.85 3.89 10.38
C ILE A 98 6.08 2.58 10.44
N TYR A 99 6.66 1.56 11.07
CA TYR A 99 5.95 0.33 11.38
C TYR A 99 4.96 0.61 12.51
N VAL A 100 3.70 0.22 12.30
CA VAL A 100 2.64 0.44 13.28
C VAL A 100 2.38 -0.81 14.08
N LYS A 101 2.07 -1.92 13.42
CA LYS A 101 1.70 -3.20 14.03
C LYS A 101 1.61 -4.32 12.99
N GLU A 102 1.53 -5.54 13.49
CA GLU A 102 0.99 -6.66 12.73
C GLU A 102 -0.53 -6.69 12.93
N ASP A 103 -1.27 -7.05 11.90
CA ASP A 103 -2.73 -7.14 11.91
C ASP A 103 -3.20 -8.36 11.11
N THR A 104 -4.49 -8.66 11.19
CA THR A 104 -5.13 -9.65 10.33
C THR A 104 -6.10 -8.93 9.40
N LEU A 105 -5.84 -8.99 8.10
CA LEU A 105 -6.73 -8.46 7.08
C LEU A 105 -7.31 -9.64 6.29
N GLU A 106 -8.60 -9.87 6.49
CA GLU A 106 -9.29 -11.06 5.99
C GLU A 106 -8.61 -12.34 6.51
N ASN A 107 -7.97 -13.13 5.64
CA ASN A 107 -7.24 -14.34 6.01
C ASN A 107 -5.71 -14.19 5.89
N HIS A 108 -5.21 -12.95 5.77
CA HIS A 108 -3.79 -12.65 5.64
C HIS A 108 -3.26 -11.98 6.89
N ILE A 109 -2.12 -12.46 7.38
CA ILE A 109 -1.30 -11.73 8.35
C ILE A 109 -0.62 -10.60 7.58
N VAL A 110 -0.80 -9.36 8.05
CA VAL A 110 -0.29 -8.17 7.36
C VAL A 110 0.49 -7.27 8.30
N ASP A 111 1.58 -6.70 7.80
CA ASP A 111 2.28 -5.61 8.46
C ASP A 111 1.65 -4.27 8.04
N VAL A 112 1.31 -3.46 9.04
CA VAL A 112 0.75 -2.12 8.85
C VAL A 112 1.87 -1.10 8.92
N VAL A 113 2.12 -0.41 7.81
CA VAL A 113 3.20 0.58 7.68
C VAL A 113 2.61 1.92 7.25
N LYS A 114 3.00 2.99 7.96
CA LYS A 114 2.68 4.37 7.59
C LYS A 114 3.84 5.00 6.84
N ILE A 115 3.51 5.81 5.84
CA ILE A 115 4.46 6.52 4.99
C ILE A 115 4.06 7.98 4.96
N ILE A 116 5.04 8.84 5.26
CA ILE A 116 4.88 10.28 5.28
C ILE A 116 5.89 10.86 4.27
N PRO A 117 5.43 11.52 3.20
CA PRO A 117 6.33 12.20 2.27
C PRO A 117 7.16 13.26 2.99
N LEU A 118 8.45 13.38 2.64
CA LEU A 118 9.31 14.44 3.18
C LEU A 118 9.22 15.75 2.39
N SER A 119 8.67 15.69 1.18
CA SER A 119 8.46 16.86 0.34
C SER A 119 7.02 17.38 0.41
N ASP A 120 6.88 18.68 0.65
CA ASP A 120 5.61 19.40 0.60
C ASP A 120 5.05 19.60 -0.80
N SER A 121 5.84 19.32 -1.85
CA SER A 121 5.40 19.37 -3.24
C SER A 121 4.35 18.31 -3.57
N THR A 122 4.23 17.27 -2.75
CA THR A 122 3.24 16.21 -2.93
C THR A 122 1.87 16.66 -2.41
N LYS A 123 0.79 16.20 -3.08
CA LYS A 123 -0.59 16.40 -2.59
C LYS A 123 -0.96 15.38 -1.49
N ILE A 124 -0.06 14.46 -1.16
CA ILE A 124 -0.26 13.38 -0.19
C ILE A 124 0.17 13.85 1.21
N ILE A 125 -0.61 13.54 2.23
CA ILE A 125 -0.28 13.79 3.64
C ILE A 125 0.27 12.52 4.29
N LEU A 126 -0.47 11.42 4.13
CA LEU A 126 -0.18 10.15 4.79
C LEU A 126 -0.68 9.01 3.91
N THR A 127 0.13 7.97 3.77
CA THR A 127 -0.27 6.70 3.20
C THR A 127 -0.12 5.61 4.26
N THR A 128 -1.15 4.79 4.45
CA THR A 128 -1.08 3.56 5.27
C THR A 128 -1.15 2.36 4.34
N LEU A 129 -0.23 1.43 4.49
CA LEU A 129 -0.12 0.20 3.73
C LEU A 129 -0.38 -0.99 4.65
N TRP A 130 -1.15 -1.96 4.15
CA TRP A 130 -1.27 -3.29 4.75
C TRP A 130 -0.58 -4.29 3.81
N ILE A 131 0.53 -4.83 4.27
CA ILE A 131 1.47 -5.62 3.46
C ILE A 131 1.42 -7.08 3.93
N ASP A 132 1.08 -8.00 3.04
CA ASP A 132 1.07 -9.44 3.31
C ASP A 132 2.48 -9.93 3.69
N THR A 133 2.61 -10.48 4.90
CA THR A 133 3.90 -10.88 5.47
C THR A 133 4.51 -12.10 4.79
N LYS A 134 3.70 -12.90 4.09
CA LYS A 134 4.13 -14.12 3.40
C LYS A 134 4.54 -13.83 1.97
N ASN A 135 3.78 -12.98 1.28
CA ASN A 135 3.89 -12.78 -0.17
C ASN A 135 4.56 -11.45 -0.56
N ASN A 136 4.78 -10.54 0.40
CA ASN A 136 5.31 -9.20 0.19
C ASN A 136 4.51 -8.41 -0.86
N VAL A 137 3.18 -8.47 -0.77
CA VAL A 137 2.27 -7.72 -1.64
C VAL A 137 1.37 -6.82 -0.81
N ILE A 138 1.02 -5.65 -1.34
CA ILE A 138 0.13 -4.71 -0.67
C ILE A 138 -1.30 -5.18 -0.87
N ARG A 139 -2.06 -5.41 0.20
CA ARG A 139 -3.48 -5.83 0.16
C ARG A 139 -4.44 -4.66 0.31
N LYS A 140 -4.05 -3.62 1.03
CA LYS A 140 -4.82 -2.38 1.20
C LYS A 140 -3.90 -1.17 1.22
N VAL A 141 -4.35 -0.10 0.61
CA VAL A 141 -3.75 1.24 0.66
C VAL A 141 -4.81 2.22 1.13
N GLU A 142 -4.43 3.12 2.04
CA GLU A 142 -5.25 4.24 2.44
C GLU A 142 -4.42 5.52 2.41
N THR A 143 -4.77 6.44 1.52
CA THR A 143 -4.00 7.66 1.25
C THR A 143 -4.85 8.87 1.54
N THR A 144 -4.43 9.67 2.52
CA THR A 144 -5.04 10.97 2.82
C THR A 144 -4.33 12.05 2.02
N THR A 145 -5.08 12.89 1.32
CA THR A 145 -4.54 13.99 0.51
C THR A 145 -4.88 15.35 1.12
N LYS A 146 -4.10 16.39 0.78
CA LYS A 146 -4.29 17.75 1.30
C LYS A 146 -5.70 18.30 1.03
N ASN A 147 -6.23 18.09 -0.18
CA ASN A 147 -7.43 18.80 -0.66
C ASN A 147 -8.50 17.90 -1.30
N LYS A 148 -8.31 16.58 -1.37
CA LYS A 148 -9.18 15.68 -2.14
C LYS A 148 -9.72 14.49 -1.34
N GLY A 149 -9.67 14.58 -0.01
CA GLY A 149 -10.13 13.52 0.88
C GLY A 149 -9.20 12.30 0.91
N THR A 150 -9.80 11.15 1.21
CA THR A 150 -9.09 9.88 1.40
C THR A 150 -9.38 8.93 0.25
N LEU A 151 -8.31 8.38 -0.31
CA LEU A 151 -8.37 7.32 -1.31
C LEU A 151 -8.13 5.98 -0.61
N ILE A 152 -9.00 5.00 -0.86
CA ILE A 152 -8.85 3.63 -0.36
C ILE A 152 -8.76 2.71 -1.57
N ALA A 153 -7.69 1.94 -1.67
CA ALA A 153 -7.54 0.86 -2.64
C ALA A 153 -7.44 -0.48 -1.89
N LYS A 154 -8.24 -1.45 -2.33
CA LYS A 154 -8.13 -2.85 -1.89
C LYS A 154 -7.64 -3.66 -3.09
N LEU A 155 -6.64 -4.50 -2.85
CA LEU A 155 -5.97 -5.26 -3.88
C LEU A 155 -6.13 -6.74 -3.60
N ASP A 156 -6.95 -7.37 -4.44
CA ASP A 156 -7.14 -8.80 -4.48
C ASP A 156 -6.25 -9.38 -5.58
N TYR A 157 -5.60 -10.48 -5.25
CA TYR A 157 -4.69 -11.17 -6.16
C TYR A 157 -5.16 -12.61 -6.25
N ASP A 158 -5.32 -13.10 -7.47
CA ASP A 158 -5.58 -14.52 -7.67
C ASP A 158 -4.42 -15.33 -7.08
N THR A 159 -4.77 -16.40 -6.37
CA THR A 159 -3.79 -17.39 -5.94
C THR A 159 -3.10 -17.95 -7.18
N MET A 160 -1.80 -17.67 -7.33
CA MET A 160 -0.94 -18.37 -8.29
C MET A 160 -0.77 -19.83 -7.87
#